data_AF-A0A935BBS9-F1
#
_entry.id   AF-A0A935BBS9-F1
#
_cell.length_a   1.000
_cell.length_b   1.000
_cell.length_c   1.000
_cell.angle_alpha   90.00
_cell.angle_beta   90.00
_cell.angle_gamma   90.00
#
_symmetry.space_group_name_H-M   'P 1'
#
loop_
_entity.id
_entity.type
_entity.pdbx_description
1 polymer ?
#
loop_
_entity_poly.entity_id
_entity_poly.type
_entity_poly.pdbx_seq_one_letter_code
_entity_poly.pdbx_strand_id
1 'polypeptide(L)'
;MTLANGATIARDNGTLQSAPTLSGVINVDYFGASTITTGIELPGTTNQLSSLIMNKIGMATVTLDKNVTVNGALTLTGGSLITTAAFRIFVAATGTSTGSAASFVIGTIQKTFGAPPDPAFRNASEKLVFGAIPNALLGGGSNTFVYFVGTASGYSPATINVDSGVGSFTVSPATGIISGSGLDPAKTLARYWSLTASGISQADIAFQYPQADVPGGAVESQFKFVRNTGDQIIHSSLQPA
;
A
#
# COMPACT_ATOMS: atom_id res chain seq x y z
N MET A 1 6.05 -11.51 -30.04
CA MET A 1 5.50 -10.13 -30.13
C MET A 1 6.44 -9.22 -29.36
N THR A 2 6.82 -8.07 -29.93
CA THR A 2 7.65 -7.06 -29.26
C THR A 2 6.81 -5.84 -28.94
N LEU A 3 6.86 -5.36 -27.69
CA LEU A 3 6.17 -4.16 -27.24
C LEU A 3 7.16 -3.02 -27.08
N ALA A 4 6.84 -1.88 -27.68
CA ALA A 4 7.63 -0.67 -27.58
C ALA A 4 7.60 -0.08 -26.16
N ASN A 5 8.56 0.79 -25.88
CA ASN A 5 8.57 1.57 -24.63
C ASN A 5 7.28 2.41 -24.51
N GLY A 6 6.66 2.39 -23.34
CA GLY A 6 5.39 3.06 -23.05
C GLY A 6 4.13 2.31 -23.52
N ALA A 7 4.27 1.12 -24.13
CA ALA A 7 3.13 0.33 -24.56
C ALA A 7 2.23 -0.06 -23.36
N THR A 8 0.93 -0.19 -23.61
CA THR A 8 -0.04 -0.64 -22.60
C THR A 8 -0.61 -1.98 -23.01
N ILE A 9 -0.56 -2.96 -22.11
CA ILE A 9 -1.31 -4.22 -22.25
C ILE A 9 -2.65 -4.02 -21.54
N ALA A 10 -3.74 -4.03 -22.28
CA ALA A 10 -5.09 -4.01 -21.71
C ALA A 10 -5.66 -5.44 -21.68
N ARG A 11 -6.09 -5.92 -20.51
CA ARG A 11 -6.60 -7.29 -20.33
C ARG A 11 -7.88 -7.32 -19.49
N ASP A 12 -9.00 -7.72 -20.10
CA ASP A 12 -10.20 -8.10 -19.36
C ASP A 12 -10.20 -9.60 -19.04
N ASN A 13 -9.98 -10.45 -20.05
CA ASN A 13 -10.00 -11.92 -19.95
C ASN A 13 -8.90 -12.56 -20.84
N GLY A 14 -8.89 -13.90 -20.93
CA GLY A 14 -7.95 -14.69 -21.74
C GLY A 14 -6.55 -14.72 -21.16
N THR A 15 -5.59 -15.32 -21.85
CA THR A 15 -4.17 -15.36 -21.45
C THR A 15 -3.28 -15.18 -22.66
N LEU A 16 -2.09 -14.60 -22.44
CA LEU A 16 -1.01 -14.68 -23.42
C LEU A 16 -0.42 -16.10 -23.38
N GLN A 17 -0.07 -16.63 -24.55
CA GLN A 17 0.55 -17.96 -24.70
C GLN A 17 2.09 -17.90 -24.57
N SER A 18 2.68 -16.71 -24.73
CA SER A 18 4.11 -16.46 -24.54
C SER A 18 4.35 -15.04 -24.03
N ALA A 19 5.42 -14.85 -23.26
CA ALA A 19 5.77 -13.55 -22.71
C ALA A 19 6.14 -12.58 -23.85
N PRO A 20 5.59 -11.35 -23.88
CA PRO A 20 6.03 -10.34 -24.84
C PRO A 20 7.50 -9.99 -24.64
N THR A 21 8.22 -9.74 -25.73
CA THR A 21 9.54 -9.09 -25.67
C THR A 21 9.33 -7.60 -25.41
N LEU A 22 9.95 -7.04 -24.37
CA LEU A 22 9.78 -5.63 -24.01
C LEU A 22 11.01 -4.83 -24.42
N SER A 23 10.81 -3.79 -25.23
CA SER A 23 11.88 -2.85 -25.62
C SER A 23 12.06 -1.69 -24.64
N GLY A 24 11.28 -1.66 -23.55
CA GLY A 24 11.32 -0.61 -22.53
C GLY A 24 10.35 -0.91 -21.39
N VAL A 25 9.90 0.15 -20.71
CA VAL A 25 8.86 0.05 -19.69
C VAL A 25 7.48 -0.05 -20.34
N ILE A 26 6.55 -0.73 -19.69
CA ILE A 26 5.16 -0.86 -20.14
C ILE A 26 4.18 -0.50 -19.03
N ASN A 27 2.92 -0.38 -19.41
CA ASN A 27 1.78 -0.32 -18.50
C ASN A 27 0.93 -1.58 -18.66
N VAL A 28 0.21 -1.95 -17.61
CA VAL A 28 -0.81 -2.99 -17.64
C VAL A 28 -2.11 -2.42 -17.11
N ASP A 29 -3.18 -2.53 -17.89
CA ASP A 29 -4.54 -2.11 -17.55
C ASP A 29 -5.48 -3.32 -17.50
N TYR A 30 -5.97 -3.62 -16.30
CA TYR A 30 -6.99 -4.62 -16.11
C TYR A 30 -8.36 -3.97 -16.12
N PHE A 31 -9.11 -4.15 -17.21
CA PHE A 31 -10.41 -3.51 -17.43
C PHE A 31 -11.55 -4.52 -17.51
N GLY A 32 -12.79 -4.06 -17.61
CA GLY A 32 -13.97 -4.92 -17.82
C GLY A 32 -14.48 -5.61 -16.56
N ALA A 33 -15.34 -6.62 -16.71
CA ALA A 33 -16.07 -7.24 -15.60
C ALA A 33 -15.57 -8.65 -15.23
N SER A 34 -14.56 -9.18 -15.92
CA SER A 34 -14.08 -10.54 -15.67
C SER A 34 -13.16 -10.58 -14.45
N THR A 35 -13.36 -11.55 -13.56
CA THR A 35 -12.39 -11.90 -12.52
C THR A 35 -11.31 -12.79 -13.10
N ILE A 36 -10.04 -12.43 -12.89
CA ILE A 36 -8.90 -13.12 -13.50
C ILE A 36 -7.72 -13.26 -12.55
N THR A 37 -6.80 -14.16 -12.88
CA THR A 37 -5.45 -14.20 -12.31
C THR A 37 -4.48 -13.58 -13.30
N THR A 38 -3.53 -12.78 -12.78
CA THR A 38 -2.47 -12.21 -13.59
C THR A 38 -1.60 -13.30 -14.22
N GLY A 39 -0.83 -12.94 -15.23
CA GLY A 39 0.01 -13.88 -15.94
C GLY A 39 1.26 -13.23 -16.51
N ILE A 40 1.68 -13.74 -17.67
CA ILE A 40 2.90 -13.31 -18.35
C ILE A 40 2.82 -11.92 -19.00
N GLU A 41 1.66 -11.25 -18.94
CA GLU A 41 1.55 -9.83 -19.25
C GLU A 41 2.27 -8.94 -18.24
N LEU A 42 2.41 -9.39 -16.99
CA LEU A 42 3.23 -8.69 -16.01
C LEU A 42 4.71 -9.02 -16.23
N PRO A 43 5.59 -8.01 -16.39
CA PRO A 43 7.01 -8.23 -16.60
C PRO A 43 7.64 -9.08 -15.48
N GLY A 44 8.53 -9.99 -15.87
CA GLY A 44 9.30 -10.79 -14.90
C GLY A 44 10.44 -10.02 -14.23
N THR A 45 10.79 -8.83 -14.76
CA THR A 45 11.83 -7.96 -14.19
C THR A 45 11.21 -6.77 -13.47
N THR A 46 11.88 -6.30 -12.42
CA THR A 46 11.34 -5.26 -11.52
C THR A 46 11.32 -3.86 -12.11
N ASN A 47 12.04 -3.62 -13.21
CA ASN A 47 12.27 -2.28 -13.77
C ASN A 47 11.44 -2.00 -15.03
N GLN A 48 10.55 -2.92 -15.44
CA GLN A 48 9.84 -2.85 -16.71
C GLN A 48 8.36 -2.50 -16.60
N LEU A 49 7.78 -2.49 -15.39
CA LEU A 49 6.39 -2.05 -15.20
C LEU A 49 6.35 -0.62 -14.67
N SER A 50 5.86 0.29 -15.49
CA SER A 50 5.63 1.69 -15.10
C SER A 50 4.31 1.82 -14.34
N SER A 51 3.20 1.44 -14.97
CA SER A 51 1.87 1.56 -14.34
C SER A 51 1.14 0.23 -14.26
N LEU A 52 0.52 -0.03 -13.12
CA LEU A 52 -0.47 -1.07 -12.93
C LEU A 52 -1.82 -0.40 -12.68
N ILE A 53 -2.75 -0.58 -13.60
CA ILE A 53 -4.06 0.06 -13.60
C ILE A 53 -5.11 -1.01 -13.37
N MET A 54 -5.93 -0.80 -12.35
CA MET A 54 -7.11 -1.59 -12.04
C MET A 54 -8.33 -0.76 -12.39
N ASN A 55 -8.90 -1.03 -13.55
CA ASN A 55 -10.08 -0.36 -14.09
C ASN A 55 -11.23 -1.37 -14.32
N LYS A 56 -11.37 -2.29 -13.38
CA LYS A 56 -12.43 -3.31 -13.40
C LYS A 56 -13.79 -2.69 -13.07
N ILE A 57 -14.86 -3.28 -13.59
CA ILE A 57 -16.23 -2.85 -13.36
C ILE A 57 -16.84 -3.69 -12.24
N GLY A 58 -17.57 -3.04 -11.34
CA GLY A 58 -18.25 -3.70 -10.22
C GLY A 58 -17.26 -4.33 -9.23
N MET A 59 -17.57 -5.54 -8.76
CA MET A 59 -16.76 -6.27 -7.78
C MET A 59 -15.78 -7.28 -8.40
N ALA A 60 -15.48 -7.14 -9.69
CA ALA A 60 -14.51 -8.01 -10.34
C ALA A 60 -13.12 -7.86 -9.72
N THR A 61 -12.37 -8.96 -9.66
CA THR A 61 -11.06 -8.98 -9.01
C THR A 61 -9.95 -9.43 -9.95
N VAL A 62 -8.74 -8.99 -9.64
CA VAL A 62 -7.52 -9.49 -10.27
C VAL A 62 -6.66 -10.10 -9.17
N THR A 63 -6.31 -11.38 -9.28
CA THR A 63 -5.44 -12.06 -8.31
C THR A 63 -4.01 -12.10 -8.84
N LEU A 64 -3.03 -11.67 -8.05
CA LEU A 64 -1.62 -11.78 -8.42
C LEU A 64 -1.14 -13.24 -8.43
N ASP A 65 -0.38 -13.59 -9.47
CA ASP A 65 0.35 -14.86 -9.62
C ASP A 65 1.84 -14.75 -9.29
N LYS A 66 2.34 -13.53 -9.05
CA LYS A 66 3.73 -13.24 -8.74
C LYS A 66 3.87 -11.90 -8.01
N ASN A 67 5.06 -11.64 -7.47
CA ASN A 67 5.43 -10.32 -6.98
C ASN A 67 5.49 -9.30 -8.12
N VAL A 68 4.96 -8.10 -7.89
CA VAL A 68 4.91 -7.04 -8.91
C VAL A 68 5.58 -5.79 -8.41
N THR A 69 6.52 -5.23 -9.18
CA THR A 69 7.10 -3.92 -8.89
C THR A 69 6.52 -2.87 -9.82
N VAL A 70 5.86 -1.86 -9.26
CA VAL A 70 5.27 -0.72 -9.97
C VAL A 70 6.18 0.49 -9.79
N ASN A 71 6.81 0.95 -10.87
CA ASN A 71 7.80 2.01 -10.81
C ASN A 71 7.19 3.43 -10.85
N GLY A 72 6.01 3.56 -11.46
CA GLY A 72 5.29 4.81 -11.69
C GLY A 72 4.01 4.93 -10.87
N ALA A 73 2.92 4.27 -11.28
CA ALA A 73 1.62 4.45 -10.65
C ALA A 73 0.85 3.12 -10.46
N LEU A 74 0.44 2.86 -9.21
CA LEU A 74 -0.59 1.86 -8.88
C LEU A 74 -1.94 2.59 -8.85
N THR A 75 -2.74 2.44 -9.91
CA THR A 75 -3.98 3.19 -10.06
C THR A 75 -5.17 2.25 -9.87
N LEU A 76 -5.99 2.48 -8.83
CA LEU A 76 -7.16 1.67 -8.52
C LEU A 76 -8.44 2.49 -8.76
N THR A 77 -9.02 2.39 -9.94
CA THR A 77 -10.26 3.09 -10.32
C THR A 77 -11.50 2.20 -10.26
N GLY A 78 -11.33 0.87 -10.25
CA GLY A 78 -12.44 -0.06 -10.10
C GLY A 78 -12.01 -1.51 -9.85
N GLY A 79 -12.90 -2.27 -9.21
CA GLY A 79 -12.63 -3.61 -8.70
C GLY A 79 -11.53 -3.66 -7.64
N SER A 80 -11.11 -4.87 -7.28
CA SER A 80 -10.05 -5.08 -6.28
C SER A 80 -8.90 -5.92 -6.81
N LEU A 81 -7.69 -5.56 -6.41
CA LEU A 81 -6.48 -6.32 -6.67
C LEU A 81 -6.16 -7.18 -5.44
N ILE A 82 -6.05 -8.49 -5.62
CA ILE A 82 -5.80 -9.44 -4.53
C ILE A 82 -4.34 -9.85 -4.55
N THR A 83 -3.66 -9.68 -3.42
CA THR A 83 -2.37 -10.32 -3.17
C THR A 83 -2.60 -11.51 -2.25
N THR A 84 -2.17 -12.70 -2.65
CA THR A 84 -2.16 -13.86 -1.74
C THR A 84 -1.06 -13.71 -0.69
N ALA A 85 -0.99 -14.62 0.29
CA ALA A 85 0.08 -14.60 1.29
C ALA A 85 1.49 -14.73 0.66
N ALA A 86 1.61 -15.27 -0.55
CA ALA A 86 2.87 -15.48 -1.25
C ALA A 86 3.36 -14.24 -2.00
N PHE A 87 2.47 -13.32 -2.37
CA PHE A 87 2.77 -12.25 -3.31
C PHE A 87 2.48 -10.87 -2.74
N ARG A 88 3.20 -9.87 -3.27
CA ARG A 88 3.09 -8.48 -2.84
C ARG A 88 3.18 -7.55 -4.04
N ILE A 89 2.60 -6.37 -3.87
CA ILE A 89 2.85 -5.22 -4.75
C ILE A 89 3.95 -4.38 -4.10
N PHE A 90 5.03 -4.15 -4.84
CA PHE A 90 6.11 -3.26 -4.50
C PHE A 90 5.91 -1.95 -5.26
N VAL A 91 5.71 -0.85 -4.55
CA VAL A 91 5.68 0.49 -5.14
C VAL A 91 7.06 1.12 -4.94
N ALA A 92 7.72 1.49 -6.04
CA ALA A 92 9.07 2.06 -6.03
C ALA A 92 9.11 3.41 -5.29
N ALA A 93 10.30 3.93 -4.97
CA ALA A 93 10.47 5.18 -4.21
C ALA A 93 9.71 6.39 -4.80
N THR A 94 9.74 6.55 -6.11
CA THR A 94 9.00 7.58 -6.85
C THR A 94 7.57 7.17 -7.21
N GLY A 95 7.21 5.91 -6.97
CA GLY A 95 5.91 5.36 -7.32
C GLY A 95 4.78 5.95 -6.48
N THR A 96 3.63 6.13 -7.10
CA THR A 96 2.40 6.65 -6.46
C THR A 96 1.33 5.57 -6.39
N SER A 97 0.32 5.80 -5.54
CA SER A 97 -0.89 4.99 -5.49
C SER A 97 -2.12 5.89 -5.47
N THR A 98 -3.20 5.43 -6.09
CA THR A 98 -4.54 6.00 -5.94
C THR A 98 -5.54 4.88 -5.74
N GLY A 99 -6.57 5.10 -4.94
CA GLY A 99 -7.63 4.14 -4.71
C GLY A 99 -8.77 4.71 -3.88
N SER A 100 -9.72 3.87 -3.52
CA SER A 100 -10.90 4.26 -2.77
C SER A 100 -11.50 3.09 -2.00
N ALA A 101 -12.56 3.34 -1.23
CA ALA A 101 -13.35 2.28 -0.62
C ALA A 101 -14.01 1.32 -1.64
N ALA A 102 -14.18 1.76 -2.90
CA ALA A 102 -14.71 0.93 -3.98
C ALA A 102 -13.61 0.21 -4.77
N SER A 103 -12.34 0.60 -4.59
CA SER A 103 -11.20 0.11 -5.38
C SER A 103 -9.91 0.11 -4.58
N PHE A 104 -9.54 -1.06 -4.06
CA PHE A 104 -8.41 -1.19 -3.14
C PHE A 104 -7.71 -2.55 -3.31
N VAL A 105 -6.54 -2.67 -2.69
CA VAL A 105 -5.79 -3.92 -2.61
C VAL A 105 -6.29 -4.74 -1.44
N ILE A 106 -6.76 -5.95 -1.72
CA ILE A 106 -7.02 -6.96 -0.69
C ILE A 106 -5.70 -7.68 -0.42
N GLY A 107 -5.05 -7.31 0.68
CA GLY A 107 -3.77 -7.88 1.11
C GLY A 107 -2.65 -6.84 1.25
N THR A 108 -1.46 -7.16 0.77
CA THR A 108 -0.21 -6.51 1.14
C THR A 108 0.36 -5.60 0.04
N ILE A 109 0.66 -4.36 0.43
CA ILE A 109 1.50 -3.44 -0.34
C ILE A 109 2.79 -3.18 0.45
N GLN A 110 3.92 -3.17 -0.25
CA GLN A 110 5.20 -2.64 0.22
C GLN A 110 5.53 -1.38 -0.57
N LYS A 111 5.83 -0.28 0.12
CA LYS A 111 6.34 0.95 -0.48
C LYS A 111 7.80 1.11 -0.08
N THR A 112 8.64 1.41 -1.06
CA THR A 112 9.99 1.92 -0.81
C THR A 112 9.91 3.42 -0.64
N PHE A 113 10.61 3.97 0.35
CA PHE A 113 10.78 5.40 0.56
C PHE A 113 12.24 5.74 0.26
N GLY A 114 12.45 6.84 -0.45
CA GLY A 114 13.79 7.40 -0.59
C GLY A 114 14.20 8.16 0.65
N ALA A 115 15.31 8.89 0.57
CA ALA A 115 15.69 9.78 1.66
C ALA A 115 14.60 10.84 1.85
N PRO A 116 14.14 11.07 3.09
CA PRO A 116 13.31 12.22 3.34
C PRO A 116 14.02 13.47 2.81
N PRO A 117 13.28 14.45 2.26
CA PRO A 117 13.81 15.77 2.01
C PRO A 117 14.55 16.26 3.26
N ASP A 118 15.86 16.41 3.10
CA ASP A 118 16.91 16.84 4.03
C ASP A 118 16.53 16.96 5.54
N PRO A 119 17.17 16.18 6.45
CA PRO A 119 17.04 16.37 7.90
C PRO A 119 17.49 17.75 8.41
N ALA A 120 18.22 18.55 7.63
CA ALA A 120 18.75 19.85 8.03
C ALA A 120 17.69 20.90 8.42
N PHE A 121 16.40 20.68 8.09
CA PHE A 121 15.32 21.60 8.48
C PHE A 121 14.66 21.28 9.82
N ARG A 122 14.97 20.13 10.46
CA ARG A 122 14.27 19.71 11.69
C ARG A 122 14.96 20.14 13.00
N ASN A 123 16.22 20.57 12.95
CA ASN A 123 16.99 21.01 14.13
C ASN A 123 17.19 22.54 14.21
N ALA A 124 16.47 23.33 13.42
CA ALA A 124 16.52 24.78 13.54
C ALA A 124 15.36 25.26 14.43
N SER A 125 15.66 25.49 15.70
CA SER A 125 14.80 26.25 16.64
C SER A 125 14.46 27.66 16.12
N GLU A 126 15.05 28.10 15.01
CA GLU A 126 14.71 29.33 14.32
C GLU A 126 14.83 29.09 12.81
N LYS A 127 13.70 29.26 12.08
CA LYS A 127 13.58 29.89 10.76
C LYS A 127 12.54 29.19 9.90
N LEU A 128 11.31 29.66 10.09
CA LEU A 128 10.21 29.53 9.15
C LEU A 128 10.61 30.23 7.83
N VAL A 129 11.05 29.45 6.84
CA VAL A 129 11.23 29.94 5.47
C VAL A 129 9.90 29.79 4.74
N PHE A 130 9.18 30.88 4.56
CA PHE A 130 8.07 30.94 3.60
C PHE A 130 8.64 31.08 2.19
N GLY A 131 8.47 30.05 1.38
CA GLY A 131 8.79 30.05 -0.05
C GLY A 131 8.66 28.64 -0.61
N ALA A 132 7.99 28.48 -1.74
CA ALA A 132 7.84 27.17 -2.39
C ALA A 132 9.22 26.59 -2.68
N ILE A 133 9.61 25.53 -1.94
CA ILE A 133 10.86 24.83 -2.19
C ILE A 133 10.66 24.00 -3.47
N PRO A 134 11.47 24.21 -4.53
CA PRO A 134 11.36 23.43 -5.76
C PRO A 134 11.58 21.95 -5.45
N ASN A 135 10.66 21.10 -5.93
CA ASN A 135 10.67 19.64 -5.79
C ASN A 135 11.99 18.97 -6.23
N ALA A 136 12.85 19.67 -6.98
CA ALA A 136 14.13 19.20 -7.47
C ALA A 136 15.29 19.27 -6.46
N LEU A 137 15.15 19.95 -5.31
CA LEU A 137 16.18 20.01 -4.26
C LEU A 137 16.02 18.94 -3.16
N LEU A 138 14.98 18.10 -3.28
CA LEU A 138 14.60 17.06 -2.34
C LEU A 138 14.95 15.71 -2.95
N GLY A 139 16.04 15.09 -2.48
CA GLY A 139 16.53 13.81 -3.01
C GLY A 139 15.62 12.61 -2.72
N GLY A 140 14.56 12.44 -3.52
CA GLY A 140 13.94 11.14 -3.83
C GLY A 140 12.77 10.68 -2.93
N GLY A 141 11.58 10.62 -3.53
CA GLY A 141 10.37 9.95 -3.01
C GLY A 141 9.46 10.83 -2.15
N SER A 142 8.14 10.60 -2.23
CA SER A 142 7.18 11.20 -1.29
C SER A 142 7.32 10.53 0.07
N ASN A 143 7.51 11.30 1.14
CA ASN A 143 7.53 10.80 2.53
C ASN A 143 6.20 10.25 2.97
N THR A 144 5.13 10.80 2.41
CA THR A 144 3.77 10.36 2.72
C THR A 144 3.30 9.39 1.64
N PHE A 145 2.75 8.26 2.06
CA PHE A 145 2.14 7.28 1.17
C PHE A 145 0.86 6.73 1.78
N VAL A 146 -0.20 6.69 0.97
CA VAL A 146 -1.48 6.07 1.33
C VAL A 146 -1.50 4.65 0.79
N TYR A 147 -1.58 3.70 1.73
CA TYR A 147 -1.80 2.30 1.45
C TYR A 147 -3.30 2.09 1.24
N PHE A 148 -3.74 2.02 -0.01
CA PHE A 148 -5.12 1.68 -0.37
C PHE A 148 -5.34 0.18 -0.19
N VAL A 149 -5.35 -0.27 1.06
CA VAL A 149 -5.45 -1.68 1.44
C VAL A 149 -6.75 -1.97 2.17
N GLY A 150 -7.14 -3.24 2.21
CA GLY A 150 -8.26 -3.74 2.96
C GLY A 150 -8.24 -5.26 3.03
N THR A 151 -9.31 -5.82 3.57
CA THR A 151 -9.58 -7.26 3.51
C THR A 151 -10.81 -7.51 2.64
N ALA A 152 -11.18 -8.78 2.47
CA ALA A 152 -12.46 -9.13 1.86
C ALA A 152 -13.66 -8.52 2.63
N SER A 153 -13.48 -8.18 3.91
CA SER A 153 -14.52 -7.57 4.76
C SER A 153 -14.57 -6.04 4.67
N GLY A 154 -13.63 -5.39 3.98
CA GLY A 154 -13.69 -3.96 3.76
C GLY A 154 -12.35 -3.25 3.64
N TYR A 155 -12.43 -2.02 3.13
CA TYR A 155 -11.34 -1.06 2.99
C TYR A 155 -10.86 -0.58 4.36
N SER A 156 -9.54 -0.54 4.57
CA SER A 156 -8.93 -0.18 5.85
C SER A 156 -7.56 0.46 5.60
N PRO A 157 -7.51 1.64 4.96
CA PRO A 157 -6.26 2.22 4.52
C PRO A 157 -5.38 2.63 5.69
N ALA A 158 -4.09 2.70 5.41
CA ALA A 158 -3.11 3.31 6.30
C ALA A 158 -2.41 4.44 5.57
N THR A 159 -2.19 5.56 6.27
CA THR A 159 -1.30 6.62 5.80
C THR A 159 -0.03 6.53 6.62
N ILE A 160 1.11 6.42 5.93
CA ILE A 160 2.44 6.45 6.55
C ILE A 160 3.13 7.71 6.10
N ASN A 161 3.65 8.48 7.06
CA ASN A 161 4.51 9.61 6.80
C ASN A 161 5.89 9.32 7.42
N VAL A 162 6.88 9.05 6.56
CA VAL A 162 8.25 8.76 7.01
C VAL A 162 8.95 10.06 7.40
N ASP A 163 9.38 10.12 8.65
CA ASP A 163 10.15 11.25 9.20
C ASP A 163 11.65 11.06 9.00
N SER A 164 12.14 9.83 9.16
CA SER A 164 13.55 9.50 9.05
C SER A 164 13.81 8.05 8.63
N GLY A 165 14.97 7.85 7.99
CA GLY A 165 15.41 6.56 7.47
C GLY A 165 15.12 6.39 5.98
N VAL A 166 15.81 5.44 5.35
CA VAL A 166 15.64 5.05 3.95
C VAL A 166 15.38 3.57 3.92
N GLY A 167 14.32 3.16 3.23
CA GLY A 167 14.04 1.75 3.07
C GLY A 167 12.59 1.49 2.71
N SER A 168 11.98 0.47 3.31
CA SER A 168 10.65 0.04 2.93
C SER A 168 9.71 -0.08 4.12
N PHE A 169 8.42 0.08 3.82
CA PHE A 169 7.36 -0.13 4.76
C PHE A 169 6.25 -0.95 4.10
N THR A 170 5.88 -2.04 4.76
CA THR A 170 4.88 -3.01 4.32
C THR A 170 3.66 -2.89 5.21
N VAL A 171 2.47 -2.83 4.60
CA VAL A 171 1.19 -2.78 5.32
C VAL A 171 0.29 -3.90 4.80
N SER A 172 -0.24 -4.70 5.72
CA SER A 172 -1.24 -5.72 5.45
C SER A 172 -2.32 -5.69 6.54
N PRO A 173 -3.55 -5.27 6.24
CA PRO A 173 -4.66 -5.36 7.17
C PRO A 173 -5.16 -6.80 7.29
N ALA A 174 -5.78 -7.13 8.42
CA ALA A 174 -6.42 -8.41 8.68
C ALA A 174 -7.68 -8.22 9.53
N THR A 175 -8.70 -9.02 9.25
CA THR A 175 -9.98 -8.99 9.98
C THR A 175 -9.83 -9.72 11.32
N GLY A 176 -10.53 -9.22 12.34
CA GLY A 176 -10.56 -9.79 13.68
C GLY A 176 -9.49 -9.19 14.60
N ILE A 177 -9.17 -9.92 15.66
CA ILE A 177 -8.12 -9.55 16.61
C ILE A 177 -6.89 -10.45 16.42
N ILE A 178 -5.73 -10.00 16.91
CA ILE A 178 -4.50 -10.79 16.87
C ILE A 178 -4.66 -12.02 17.77
N SER A 179 -4.61 -13.23 17.20
CA SER A 179 -4.73 -14.47 17.95
C SER A 179 -3.62 -14.61 19.00
N GLY A 180 -3.97 -15.13 20.18
CA GLY A 180 -3.00 -15.29 21.27
C GLY A 180 -2.57 -14.00 21.97
N SER A 181 -3.11 -12.84 21.59
CA SER A 181 -2.79 -11.55 22.24
C SER A 181 -3.38 -11.39 23.64
N GLY A 182 -4.38 -12.19 24.01
CA GLY A 182 -5.13 -11.99 25.26
C GLY A 182 -5.98 -10.72 25.29
N LEU A 183 -6.10 -10.01 24.16
CA LEU A 183 -7.00 -8.86 24.03
C LEU A 183 -8.46 -9.34 24.03
N ASP A 184 -9.33 -8.60 24.73
CA ASP A 184 -10.77 -8.87 24.78
C ASP A 184 -11.42 -8.48 23.44
N PRO A 185 -11.98 -9.43 22.65
CA PRO A 185 -12.63 -9.13 21.38
C PRO A 185 -13.80 -8.15 21.51
N ALA A 186 -14.47 -8.10 22.67
CA ALA A 186 -15.60 -7.19 22.89
C ALA A 186 -15.16 -5.73 23.12
N LYS A 187 -13.86 -5.49 23.32
CA LYS A 187 -13.28 -4.17 23.59
C LYS A 187 -12.16 -3.80 22.62
N THR A 188 -11.94 -4.61 21.59
CA THR A 188 -10.86 -4.45 20.63
C THR A 188 -11.44 -4.32 19.25
N LEU A 189 -10.96 -3.34 18.48
CA LEU A 189 -11.31 -3.20 17.07
C LEU A 189 -11.17 -4.54 16.35
N ALA A 190 -12.17 -4.95 15.57
CA ALA A 190 -12.16 -6.18 14.79
C ALA A 190 -11.31 -6.06 13.51
N ARG A 191 -10.19 -5.34 13.62
CA ARG A 191 -9.23 -5.04 12.57
C ARG A 191 -7.86 -4.85 13.20
N TYR A 192 -6.83 -5.39 12.55
CA TYR A 192 -5.45 -5.04 12.85
C TYR A 192 -4.62 -4.90 11.58
N TRP A 193 -3.45 -4.29 11.71
CA TRP A 193 -2.50 -4.11 10.62
C TRP A 193 -1.17 -4.76 11.00
N SER A 194 -0.72 -5.68 10.17
CA SER A 194 0.64 -6.18 10.20
C SER A 194 1.54 -5.19 9.47
N LEU A 195 2.49 -4.63 10.21
CA LEU A 195 3.45 -3.65 9.72
C LEU A 195 4.85 -4.26 9.70
N THR A 196 5.61 -4.03 8.65
CA THR A 196 7.04 -4.36 8.62
C THR A 196 7.79 -3.20 8.02
N ALA A 197 8.78 -2.70 8.75
CA ALA A 197 9.65 -1.63 8.31
C ALA A 197 11.08 -2.17 8.19
N SER A 198 11.81 -1.73 7.17
CA SER A 198 13.24 -1.97 7.01
C SER A 198 13.90 -0.66 6.63
N GLY A 199 14.96 -0.27 7.36
CA GLY A 199 15.69 0.99 7.12
C GLY A 199 14.96 2.29 7.48
N ILE A 200 13.68 2.22 7.85
CA ILE A 200 12.90 3.34 8.39
C ILE A 200 13.10 3.42 9.91
N SER A 201 13.56 4.57 10.41
CA SER A 201 13.82 4.79 11.84
C SER A 201 12.67 5.50 12.56
N GLN A 202 11.89 6.32 11.86
CA GLN A 202 10.73 7.02 12.41
C GLN A 202 9.67 7.27 11.33
N ALA A 203 8.40 7.07 11.69
CA ALA A 203 7.26 7.43 10.86
C ALA A 203 6.02 7.69 11.73
N ASP A 204 5.20 8.63 11.29
CA ASP A 204 3.83 8.82 11.76
C ASP A 204 2.89 7.90 10.98
N ILE A 205 1.91 7.32 11.68
CA ILE A 205 1.00 6.32 11.12
C ILE A 205 -0.43 6.67 11.50
N ALA A 206 -1.30 6.77 10.50
CA ALA A 206 -2.74 6.91 10.69
C ALA A 206 -3.46 5.71 10.05
N PHE A 207 -4.39 5.12 10.80
CA PHE A 207 -5.24 4.03 10.33
C PHE A 207 -6.68 4.50 10.19
N GLN A 208 -7.38 3.99 9.17
CA GLN A 208 -8.82 4.15 9.05
C GLN A 208 -9.47 2.78 9.03
N TYR A 209 -10.63 2.66 9.67
CA TYR A 209 -11.38 1.42 9.76
C TYR A 209 -12.88 1.69 9.53
N PRO A 210 -13.63 0.71 8.98
CA PRO A 210 -15.08 0.77 8.92
C PRO A 210 -15.72 0.81 10.30
N GLN A 211 -16.86 1.51 10.43
CA GLN A 211 -17.66 1.49 11.66
C GLN A 211 -18.05 0.07 12.10
N ALA A 212 -18.24 -0.84 11.14
CA ALA A 212 -18.59 -2.23 11.41
C ALA A 212 -17.50 -3.00 12.19
N ASP A 213 -16.26 -2.48 12.22
CA ASP A 213 -15.17 -3.09 12.98
C ASP A 213 -15.14 -2.61 14.46
N VAL A 214 -15.93 -1.58 14.81
CA VAL A 214 -16.06 -1.09 16.18
C VAL A 214 -17.00 -2.03 16.97
N PRO A 215 -16.53 -2.66 18.06
CA PRO A 215 -17.38 -3.53 18.86
C PRO A 215 -18.59 -2.79 19.45
N GLY A 216 -19.72 -3.48 19.56
CA GLY A 216 -20.95 -2.90 20.14
C GLY A 216 -20.73 -2.39 21.56
N GLY A 217 -21.08 -1.11 21.79
CA GLY A 217 -20.92 -0.45 23.09
C GLY A 217 -19.51 0.07 23.40
N ALA A 218 -18.55 -0.09 22.48
CA ALA A 218 -17.23 0.51 22.62
C ALA A 218 -17.27 2.03 22.40
N VAL A 219 -16.42 2.76 23.14
CA VAL A 219 -16.26 4.21 23.01
C VAL A 219 -14.90 4.49 22.39
N GLU A 220 -14.88 4.96 21.13
CA GLU A 220 -13.64 5.12 20.37
C GLU A 220 -12.64 6.12 20.99
N SER A 221 -13.11 7.11 21.75
CA SER A 221 -12.24 8.02 22.50
C SER A 221 -11.44 7.34 23.62
N GLN A 222 -11.80 6.09 23.96
CA GLN A 222 -11.08 5.26 24.94
C GLN A 222 -10.11 4.28 24.26
N PHE A 223 -10.07 4.23 22.92
CA PHE A 223 -9.17 3.33 22.21
C PHE A 223 -7.71 3.69 22.48
N LYS A 224 -6.89 2.65 22.54
CA LYS A 224 -5.45 2.77 22.75
C LYS A 224 -4.74 1.97 21.66
N PHE A 225 -3.62 2.48 21.18
CA PHE A 225 -2.78 1.70 20.30
C PHE A 225 -2.03 0.62 21.07
N VAL A 226 -2.12 -0.58 20.53
CA VAL A 226 -1.44 -1.77 21.03
C VAL A 226 -0.53 -2.27 19.92
N ARG A 227 0.77 -2.38 20.22
CA ARG A 227 1.75 -3.01 19.32
C ARG A 227 2.05 -4.40 19.82
N ASN A 228 1.84 -5.40 18.97
CA ASN A 228 2.25 -6.78 19.22
C ASN A 228 3.51 -7.09 18.39
N THR A 229 4.60 -7.48 19.04
CA THR A 229 5.87 -7.87 18.37
C THR A 229 6.10 -9.39 18.34
N GLY A 230 5.05 -10.18 18.55
CA GLY A 230 5.11 -11.64 18.73
C GLY A 230 5.25 -12.02 20.20
N ASP A 231 6.30 -11.51 20.85
CA ASP A 231 6.64 -11.88 22.23
C ASP A 231 6.13 -10.89 23.28
N GLN A 232 5.77 -9.68 22.87
CA GLN A 232 5.30 -8.63 23.77
C GLN A 232 4.16 -7.81 23.18
N ILE A 233 3.28 -7.40 24.09
CA ILE A 233 2.25 -6.40 23.85
C ILE A 233 2.71 -5.10 24.51
N ILE A 234 3.01 -4.11 23.68
CA ILE A 234 3.40 -2.78 24.12
C ILE A 234 2.17 -1.88 23.99
N HIS A 235 1.69 -1.39 25.13
CA HIS A 235 0.64 -0.38 25.20
C HIS A 235 1.31 0.97 24.98
N SER A 236 0.97 1.67 23.90
CA SER A 236 1.48 3.03 23.73
C SER A 236 0.78 3.96 24.73
N SER A 237 1.52 4.91 25.29
CA SER A 237 0.97 5.97 26.17
C SER A 237 0.31 7.11 25.40
N LEU A 238 0.21 7.01 24.07
CA LEU A 238 -0.35 8.05 23.21
C LEU A 238 -1.88 7.99 23.27
N GLN A 239 -2.49 9.07 23.78
CA GLN A 239 -3.94 9.26 23.69
C GLN A 239 -4.34 9.63 22.25
N PRO A 240 -5.51 9.20 21.78
CA PRO A 240 -6.10 9.78 20.56
C PRO A 240 -6.30 11.30 20.76
N ALA A 241 -6.07 12.06 19.69
CA ALA A 241 -6.28 13.51 19.65
C ALA A 241 -7.76 13.88 19.71
#